data_AF-A0A9E3XTT9-F1
#
_entry.id   AF-A0A9E3XTT9-F1
#
_cell.length_a   1.000
_cell.length_b   1.000
_cell.length_c   1.000
_cell.angle_alpha   90.00
_cell.angle_beta   90.00
_cell.angle_gamma   90.00
#
_symmetry.space_group_name_H-M   'P 1'
#
loop_
_entity.id
_entity.type
_entity.pdbx_description
1 polymer ?
#
loop_
_entity_poly.entity_id
_entity_poly.type
_entity_poly.pdbx_seq_one_letter_code
_entity_poly.pdbx_strand_id
1 'polypeptide(L)'
;MLVKLKIWRQTPKNDGSFARELVDFEVETFEEATLLDVLDSIKNYQDGTLAYRKSCRMAICGSCGMRMDGRAVLACKTPMKDLVAKGRAPVIAPMGNMPVMRDLVTDMGDFWSKVRAMTPWLERANKPVAGPDGREHLVSPEEQQKITKETMCIMCGCCVSECNSMEADPAFLGPAALAKGYRFVGDVRDKRTRDRLETYNGKHGVWDCTRCYFCNERCPKGVDPRDAIAKLGAAMFDHGITDDRGAKHAKVFIDSAKGQGAAPGSFGVEVPGSEILYNGHLSETALIPLTLGIPTSLTPNWAGMGLKLGRKGKVPPPWHGALHRVKGLDEVRRLWRVLEGEENVERRGGDLEEPAKPLPPNIAQGVRTQFTPEQIFEKTGAVVSEDITSGGGKLPPDSVDLASYYGDDTVVQSFVKDGGLEKDHGLSGPVPTEYAAQQAATIDAHGSRPGAASATTSKDA
;
A
#
# COMPACT_ATOMS: atom_id res chain seq x y z
N MET A 1 -36.90 0.37 -4.09
CA MET A 1 -36.38 0.03 -2.75
C MET A 1 -36.05 1.30 -1.98
N LEU A 2 -36.25 1.30 -0.66
CA LEU A 2 -35.87 2.41 0.22
C LEU A 2 -34.44 2.19 0.73
N VAL A 3 -33.52 3.12 0.44
CA VAL A 3 -32.14 3.10 0.93
C VAL A 3 -32.01 4.11 2.06
N LYS A 4 -31.48 3.67 3.21
CA LYS A 4 -31.09 4.55 4.31
C LYS A 4 -29.57 4.66 4.36
N LEU A 5 -29.02 5.84 4.56
CA LEU A 5 -27.58 6.05 4.73
C LEU A 5 -27.31 7.32 5.53
N LYS A 6 -26.10 7.41 6.08
CA LYS A 6 -25.61 8.61 6.74
C LYS A 6 -24.45 9.20 5.95
N ILE A 7 -24.39 10.51 5.80
CA ILE A 7 -23.31 11.18 5.06
C ILE A 7 -22.66 12.22 5.97
N TRP A 8 -21.33 12.16 6.09
CA TRP A 8 -20.57 13.24 6.69
C TRP A 8 -20.59 14.47 5.79
N ARG A 9 -21.31 15.50 6.24
CA ARG A 9 -21.33 16.85 5.66
C ARG A 9 -20.23 17.67 6.30
N GLN A 10 -19.33 18.19 5.47
CA GLN A 10 -18.09 18.80 5.96
C GLN A 10 -17.78 20.07 5.19
N THR A 11 -17.59 21.18 5.89
CA THR A 11 -17.17 22.44 5.27
C THR A 11 -16.00 23.01 6.05
N PRO A 12 -14.84 23.25 5.40
CA PRO A 12 -13.72 23.92 6.05
C PRO A 12 -14.12 25.35 6.43
N LYS A 13 -13.69 25.78 7.61
CA LYS A 13 -13.85 27.15 8.09
C LYS A 13 -12.55 27.92 7.94
N ASN A 14 -12.65 29.25 7.93
CA ASN A 14 -11.50 30.16 7.77
C ASN A 14 -10.47 30.05 8.90
N ASP A 15 -10.85 29.51 10.06
CA ASP A 15 -9.98 29.29 11.22
C ASP A 15 -9.21 27.95 11.15
N GLY A 16 -9.34 27.20 10.04
CA GLY A 16 -8.72 25.89 9.85
C GLY A 16 -9.47 24.73 10.52
N SER A 17 -10.59 24.99 11.20
CA SER A 17 -11.47 23.95 11.72
C SER A 17 -12.48 23.48 10.67
N PHE A 18 -13.16 22.35 10.93
CA PHE A 18 -14.23 21.84 10.07
C PHE A 18 -15.59 22.00 10.76
N ALA A 19 -16.57 22.57 10.08
CA ALA A 19 -17.96 22.28 10.38
C ALA A 19 -18.24 20.86 9.89
N ARG A 20 -18.52 19.94 10.82
CA ARG A 20 -18.84 18.53 10.50
C ARG A 20 -20.18 18.15 11.10
N GLU A 21 -21.02 17.53 10.30
CA GLU A 21 -22.33 17.03 10.70
C GLU A 21 -22.56 15.69 10.02
N LEU A 22 -23.09 14.72 10.77
CA LEU A 22 -23.51 13.45 10.20
C LEU A 22 -25.02 13.53 9.93
N VAL A 23 -25.40 13.55 8.65
CA VAL A 23 -26.79 13.74 8.23
C VAL A 23 -27.37 12.44 7.72
N ASP A 24 -28.57 12.10 8.19
CA ASP A 24 -29.34 10.93 7.74
C ASP A 24 -30.11 11.25 6.46
N PHE A 25 -30.10 10.31 5.52
CA PHE A 25 -30.86 10.38 4.27
C PHE A 25 -31.66 9.10 4.04
N GLU A 26 -32.87 9.25 3.51
CA GLU A 26 -33.71 8.15 3.03
C GLU A 26 -34.07 8.40 1.56
N VAL A 27 -33.78 7.44 0.69
CA VAL A 27 -33.89 7.61 -0.76
C VAL A 27 -34.63 6.42 -1.35
N GLU A 28 -35.75 6.67 -2.01
CA GLU A 28 -36.39 5.67 -2.87
C GLU A 28 -35.67 5.59 -4.22
N THR A 29 -35.26 4.39 -4.61
CA THR A 29 -34.54 4.15 -5.87
C THR A 29 -34.84 2.76 -6.44
N PHE A 30 -34.39 2.47 -7.65
CA PHE A 30 -34.51 1.16 -8.29
C PHE A 30 -33.59 0.13 -7.64
N GLU A 31 -33.85 -1.17 -7.86
CA GLU A 31 -33.23 -2.27 -7.11
C GLU A 31 -31.71 -2.41 -7.36
N GLU A 32 -31.25 -2.14 -8.57
CA GLU A 32 -29.84 -2.24 -8.98
C GLU A 32 -29.04 -0.95 -8.70
N ALA A 33 -29.61 0.00 -7.95
CA ALA A 33 -28.97 1.28 -7.69
C ALA A 33 -27.61 1.13 -7.00
N THR A 34 -26.63 1.88 -7.49
CA THR A 34 -25.32 2.02 -6.85
C THR A 34 -25.33 3.15 -5.84
N LEU A 35 -24.29 3.23 -5.00
CA LEU A 35 -24.08 4.37 -4.11
C LEU A 35 -24.05 5.68 -4.90
N LEU A 36 -23.50 5.70 -6.11
CA LEU A 36 -23.50 6.88 -6.95
C LEU A 36 -24.92 7.32 -7.35
N ASP A 37 -25.80 6.38 -7.70
CA ASP A 37 -27.19 6.70 -8.06
C ASP A 37 -27.95 7.27 -6.86
N VAL A 38 -27.68 6.75 -5.65
CA VAL A 38 -28.23 7.27 -4.41
C VAL A 38 -27.75 8.70 -4.13
N LEU A 39 -26.45 8.96 -4.27
CA LEU A 39 -25.89 10.31 -4.10
C LEU A 39 -26.45 11.32 -5.12
N ASP A 40 -26.65 10.87 -6.37
CA ASP A 40 -27.28 11.65 -7.43
C ASP A 40 -28.73 11.99 -7.08
N SER A 41 -29.50 11.03 -6.57
CA SER A 41 -30.88 11.27 -6.13
C SER A 41 -30.95 12.25 -4.95
N ILE A 42 -30.07 12.10 -3.95
CA ILE A 42 -30.00 13.06 -2.83
C ILE A 42 -29.72 14.46 -3.36
N LYS A 43 -28.69 14.61 -4.19
CA LYS A 43 -28.29 15.92 -4.70
C LYS A 43 -29.38 16.57 -5.56
N ASN A 44 -30.07 15.80 -6.39
CA ASN A 44 -31.03 16.35 -7.33
C ASN A 44 -32.39 16.67 -6.70
N TYR A 45 -32.81 15.90 -5.69
CA TYR A 45 -34.20 15.92 -5.21
C TYR A 45 -34.36 16.23 -3.72
N GLN A 46 -33.29 16.17 -2.91
CA GLN A 46 -33.37 16.41 -1.47
C GLN A 46 -32.47 17.56 -1.02
N ASP A 47 -31.19 17.54 -1.41
CA ASP A 47 -30.22 18.57 -1.02
C ASP A 47 -29.18 18.88 -2.12
N GLY A 48 -29.44 19.95 -2.87
CA GLY A 48 -28.56 20.46 -3.93
C GLY A 48 -27.17 20.89 -3.48
N THR A 49 -26.93 21.07 -2.17
CA THR A 49 -25.66 21.57 -1.63
C THR A 49 -24.61 20.47 -1.44
N LEU A 50 -25.00 19.19 -1.50
CA LEU A 50 -24.12 18.04 -1.35
C LEU A 50 -23.01 18.02 -2.42
N ALA A 51 -21.75 17.92 -2.01
CA ALA A 51 -20.59 17.88 -2.89
C ALA A 51 -19.87 16.52 -2.88
N TYR A 52 -19.62 15.97 -4.07
CA TYR A 52 -18.84 14.75 -4.29
C TYR A 52 -18.33 14.74 -5.73
N ARG A 53 -17.28 13.95 -6.00
CA ARG A 53 -16.73 13.78 -7.35
C ARG A 53 -17.34 12.57 -8.04
N LYS A 54 -17.70 12.73 -9.32
CA LYS A 54 -18.20 11.66 -10.20
C LYS A 54 -17.88 11.96 -11.66
N SER A 55 -17.90 10.95 -12.52
CA SER A 55 -17.85 11.13 -13.98
C SER A 55 -18.36 9.88 -14.72
N CYS A 56 -17.53 8.86 -14.93
CA CYS A 56 -17.79 7.81 -15.94
C CYS A 56 -18.94 6.83 -15.67
N ARG A 57 -19.39 6.69 -14.42
CA ARG A 57 -20.38 5.67 -13.96
C ARG A 57 -20.03 4.20 -14.21
N MET A 58 -18.84 3.88 -14.72
CA MET A 58 -18.41 2.52 -15.09
C MET A 58 -17.06 2.10 -14.48
N ALA A 59 -16.70 2.69 -13.34
CA ALA A 59 -15.53 2.34 -12.54
C ALA A 59 -14.17 2.39 -13.28
N ILE A 60 -14.01 3.35 -14.20
CA ILE A 60 -12.77 3.52 -14.98
C ILE A 60 -12.08 4.88 -14.79
N CYS A 61 -12.81 5.96 -14.50
CA CYS A 61 -12.21 7.30 -14.32
C CYS A 61 -11.56 7.52 -12.93
N GLY A 62 -11.91 6.71 -11.93
CA GLY A 62 -11.42 6.84 -10.56
C GLY A 62 -11.98 8.01 -9.73
N SER A 63 -12.81 8.90 -10.28
CA SER A 63 -13.23 10.13 -9.58
C SER A 63 -14.15 9.93 -8.38
N CYS A 64 -14.92 8.83 -8.33
CA CYS A 64 -15.93 8.60 -7.28
C CYS A 64 -15.39 7.80 -6.08
N GLY A 65 -14.08 7.92 -5.80
CA GLY A 65 -13.48 7.37 -4.59
C GLY A 65 -14.00 8.08 -3.34
N MET A 66 -14.49 7.31 -2.38
CA MET A 66 -14.95 7.76 -1.06
C MET A 66 -14.90 6.60 -0.07
N ARG A 67 -15.19 6.84 1.22
CA ARG A 67 -15.28 5.78 2.23
C ARG A 67 -16.72 5.43 2.54
N MET A 68 -16.99 4.14 2.68
CA MET A 68 -18.24 3.57 3.17
C MET A 68 -17.91 2.64 4.33
N ASP A 69 -18.48 2.88 5.51
CA ASP A 69 -18.19 2.16 6.75
C ASP A 69 -16.69 2.08 7.05
N GLY A 70 -15.99 3.20 6.88
CA GLY A 70 -14.56 3.32 7.14
C GLY A 70 -13.66 2.68 6.09
N ARG A 71 -14.18 2.23 4.95
CA ARG A 71 -13.38 1.58 3.89
C ARG A 71 -13.53 2.29 2.55
N ALA A 72 -12.42 2.53 1.85
CA ALA A 72 -12.46 3.11 0.51
C ALA A 72 -13.21 2.22 -0.50
N VAL A 73 -14.10 2.84 -1.27
CA VAL A 73 -14.90 2.25 -2.34
C VAL A 73 -15.00 3.21 -3.53
N LEU A 74 -15.43 2.69 -4.70
CA LEU A 74 -15.91 3.54 -5.80
C LEU A 74 -17.43 3.58 -5.78
N ALA A 75 -18.02 4.76 -5.61
CA ALA A 75 -19.48 4.87 -5.47
C ALA A 75 -20.25 4.24 -6.64
N CYS A 76 -19.77 4.37 -7.88
CA CYS A 76 -20.43 3.81 -9.06
C CYS A 76 -20.26 2.29 -9.22
N LYS A 77 -19.42 1.65 -8.39
CA LYS A 77 -19.19 0.19 -8.40
C LYS A 77 -19.85 -0.49 -7.20
N THR A 78 -20.38 0.28 -6.25
CA THR A 78 -20.91 -0.23 -4.98
C THR A 78 -22.43 -0.39 -5.09
N PRO A 79 -22.97 -1.61 -5.19
CA PRO A 79 -24.41 -1.84 -5.23
C PRO A 79 -25.02 -1.64 -3.84
N MET A 80 -26.21 -1.06 -3.76
CA MET A 80 -26.89 -0.81 -2.48
C MET A 80 -27.86 -1.93 -2.08
N LYS A 81 -28.27 -2.78 -3.02
CA LYS A 81 -29.25 -3.86 -2.84
C LYS A 81 -28.96 -4.74 -1.62
N ASP A 82 -27.75 -5.28 -1.53
CA ASP A 82 -27.37 -6.21 -0.46
C ASP A 82 -27.30 -5.55 0.92
N LEU A 83 -27.00 -4.25 0.97
CA LEU A 83 -27.00 -3.47 2.22
C LEU A 83 -28.43 -3.24 2.71
N VAL A 84 -29.33 -2.85 1.79
CA VAL A 84 -30.76 -2.66 2.06
C VAL A 84 -31.41 -3.96 2.53
N ALA A 85 -31.14 -5.09 1.86
CA ALA A 85 -31.67 -6.39 2.24
C ALA A 85 -31.26 -6.82 3.66
N LYS A 86 -30.10 -6.35 4.14
CA LYS A 86 -29.60 -6.56 5.51
C LYS A 86 -30.08 -5.51 6.52
N GLY A 87 -30.93 -4.57 6.09
CA GLY A 87 -31.42 -3.46 6.94
C GLY A 87 -30.30 -2.51 7.39
N ARG A 88 -29.16 -2.47 6.69
CA ARG A 88 -28.00 -1.66 7.09
C ARG A 88 -28.06 -0.27 6.49
N ALA A 89 -27.80 0.74 7.31
CA ALA A 89 -27.60 2.12 6.88
C ALA A 89 -26.10 2.46 6.93
N PRO A 90 -25.38 2.45 5.80
CA PRO A 90 -23.94 2.71 5.81
C PRO A 90 -23.62 4.18 6.09
N VAL A 91 -22.41 4.41 6.62
CA VAL A 91 -21.86 5.76 6.83
C VAL A 91 -20.90 6.10 5.70
N ILE A 92 -21.18 7.19 5.00
CA ILE A 92 -20.37 7.70 3.88
C ILE A 92 -19.49 8.85 4.35
N ALA A 93 -18.20 8.75 4.06
CA ALA A 93 -17.17 9.71 4.46
C ALA A 93 -16.23 10.03 3.28
N PRO A 94 -15.53 11.17 3.29
CA PRO A 94 -14.46 11.44 2.34
C PRO A 94 -13.31 10.42 2.46
N MET A 95 -12.45 10.40 1.45
CA MET A 95 -11.24 9.57 1.47
C MET A 95 -10.29 9.98 2.59
N GLY A 96 -9.60 9.01 3.19
CA GLY A 96 -8.55 9.22 4.20
C GLY A 96 -7.24 9.73 3.58
N ASN A 97 -6.28 10.11 4.43
CA ASN A 97 -4.94 10.58 4.05
C ASN A 97 -4.92 11.73 3.01
N MET A 98 -6.05 12.41 2.82
CA MET A 98 -6.24 13.50 1.88
C MET A 98 -7.10 14.57 2.56
N PRO A 99 -6.68 15.84 2.57
CA PRO A 99 -7.46 16.91 3.19
C PRO A 99 -8.87 17.01 2.60
N VAL A 100 -9.87 17.26 3.43
CA VAL A 100 -11.26 17.46 2.97
C VAL A 100 -11.41 18.88 2.45
N MET A 101 -11.94 19.05 1.24
CA MET A 101 -12.29 20.36 0.67
C MET A 101 -13.74 20.73 0.95
N ARG A 102 -14.67 19.78 0.76
CA ARG A 102 -16.10 19.95 1.03
C ARG A 102 -16.81 18.60 0.93
N ASP A 103 -17.64 18.27 1.92
CA ASP A 103 -18.41 17.03 2.02
C ASP A 103 -17.53 15.79 1.73
N LEU A 104 -17.73 15.15 0.58
CA LEU A 104 -17.00 13.96 0.15
C LEU A 104 -15.84 14.27 -0.81
N VAL A 105 -15.59 15.54 -1.12
CA VAL A 105 -14.52 16.00 -2.00
C VAL A 105 -13.24 16.22 -1.18
N THR A 106 -12.18 15.51 -1.56
CA THR A 106 -10.84 15.66 -0.96
C THR A 106 -9.86 16.37 -1.89
N ASP A 107 -8.81 16.98 -1.34
CA ASP A 107 -7.70 17.51 -2.10
C ASP A 107 -6.79 16.38 -2.58
N MET A 108 -6.49 16.37 -3.88
CA MET A 108 -5.60 15.39 -4.52
C MET A 108 -4.26 16.00 -4.94
N GLY A 109 -3.97 17.26 -4.57
CA GLY A 109 -2.74 17.95 -4.92
C GLY A 109 -1.49 17.17 -4.51
N ASP A 110 -1.44 16.73 -3.26
CA ASP A 110 -0.34 15.92 -2.73
C ASP A 110 -0.24 14.55 -3.44
N PHE A 111 -1.38 13.87 -3.64
CA PHE A 111 -1.45 12.62 -4.41
C PHE A 111 -0.78 12.77 -5.79
N TRP A 112 -1.13 13.81 -6.55
CA TRP A 112 -0.58 14.04 -7.87
C TRP A 112 0.89 14.47 -7.83
N SER A 113 1.30 15.20 -6.79
CA SER A 113 2.70 15.58 -6.60
C SER A 113 3.59 14.34 -6.45
N LYS A 114 3.16 13.37 -5.65
CA LYS A 114 3.86 12.10 -5.42
C LYS A 114 3.88 11.23 -6.67
N VAL A 115 2.77 11.16 -7.42
CA VAL A 115 2.76 10.47 -8.72
C VAL A 115 3.73 11.12 -9.71
N ARG A 116 3.80 12.46 -9.76
CA ARG A 116 4.77 13.18 -10.63
C ARG A 116 6.21 12.95 -10.20
N ALA A 117 6.49 12.83 -8.90
CA ALA A 117 7.82 12.51 -8.37
C ALA A 117 8.36 11.17 -8.91
N MET A 118 7.49 10.27 -9.38
CA MET A 118 7.88 9.00 -10.02
C MET A 118 8.32 9.14 -11.46
N THR A 119 8.35 10.36 -12.01
CA THR A 119 8.71 10.63 -13.41
C THR A 119 7.88 9.73 -14.35
N PRO A 120 6.54 9.79 -14.32
CA PRO A 120 5.64 8.74 -14.80
C PRO A 120 5.47 8.70 -16.33
N TRP A 121 6.56 8.81 -17.09
CA TRP A 121 6.65 8.67 -18.53
C TRP A 121 7.84 7.77 -18.90
N LEU A 122 7.81 7.22 -20.10
CA LEU A 122 8.86 6.33 -20.60
C LEU A 122 10.09 7.14 -20.98
N GLU A 123 11.27 6.73 -20.51
CA GLU A 123 12.53 7.39 -20.85
C GLU A 123 13.53 6.41 -21.46
N ARG A 124 13.98 6.71 -22.68
CA ARG A 124 14.98 5.92 -23.41
C ARG A 124 16.23 6.78 -23.55
N ALA A 125 17.23 6.55 -22.70
CA ALA A 125 18.48 7.29 -22.73
C ALA A 125 19.07 7.33 -24.16
N ASN A 126 19.14 8.52 -24.76
CA ASN A 126 19.79 8.80 -26.04
C ASN A 126 19.39 7.90 -27.24
N LYS A 127 18.13 7.44 -27.32
CA LYS A 127 17.64 6.64 -28.47
C LYS A 127 16.54 7.36 -29.26
N PRO A 128 16.42 7.06 -30.58
CA PRO A 128 15.30 7.55 -31.39
C PRO A 128 13.95 7.15 -30.78
N VAL A 129 12.94 8.00 -31.01
CA VAL A 129 11.54 7.71 -30.65
C VAL A 129 11.05 6.45 -31.39
N ALA A 130 11.53 6.23 -32.61
CA ALA A 130 11.26 5.02 -33.38
C ALA A 130 12.14 3.83 -32.96
N GLY A 131 11.64 2.63 -33.24
CA GLY A 131 12.34 1.35 -33.17
C GLY A 131 13.65 1.35 -33.95
N PRO A 132 14.54 0.36 -33.70
CA PRO A 132 15.80 0.22 -34.43
C PRO A 132 15.66 0.20 -35.97
N ASP A 133 14.49 -0.17 -36.46
CA ASP A 133 14.10 -0.28 -37.87
C ASP A 133 13.09 0.81 -38.31
N GLY A 134 12.89 1.84 -37.49
CA GLY A 134 11.90 2.89 -37.72
C GLY A 134 10.46 2.52 -37.34
N ARG A 135 10.20 1.34 -36.76
CA ARG A 135 8.85 0.87 -36.37
C ARG A 135 8.60 0.97 -34.86
N GLU A 136 7.57 0.31 -34.35
CA GLU A 136 7.32 0.20 -32.91
C GLU A 136 8.40 -0.58 -32.15
N HIS A 137 8.47 -0.39 -30.82
CA HIS A 137 9.29 -1.24 -29.97
C HIS A 137 8.58 -2.57 -29.69
N LEU A 138 9.22 -3.66 -30.09
CA LEU A 138 8.77 -5.00 -29.76
C LEU A 138 8.92 -5.24 -28.25
N VAL A 139 7.87 -5.79 -27.65
CA VAL A 139 7.80 -6.24 -26.25
C VAL A 139 7.09 -7.58 -26.28
N SER A 140 7.67 -8.61 -25.67
CA SER A 140 7.03 -9.93 -25.62
C SER A 140 5.83 -9.92 -24.66
N PRO A 141 4.85 -10.83 -24.83
CA PRO A 141 3.76 -10.98 -23.87
C PRO A 141 4.25 -11.19 -22.42
N GLU A 142 5.30 -11.98 -22.23
CA GLU A 142 5.89 -12.23 -20.90
C GLU A 142 6.49 -10.97 -20.30
N GLU A 143 7.16 -10.14 -21.10
CA GLU A 143 7.71 -8.86 -20.65
C GLU A 143 6.60 -7.87 -20.27
N GLN A 144 5.54 -7.78 -21.08
CA GLN A 144 4.40 -6.92 -20.80
C GLN A 144 3.65 -7.37 -19.53
N GLN A 145 3.51 -8.69 -19.32
CA GLN A 145 2.84 -9.27 -18.15
C GLN A 145 3.47 -8.83 -16.82
N LYS A 146 4.79 -8.52 -16.80
CA LYS A 146 5.50 -8.05 -15.60
C LYS A 146 4.93 -6.75 -15.03
N ILE A 147 4.31 -5.92 -15.88
CA ILE A 147 3.77 -4.59 -15.54
C ILE A 147 2.27 -4.43 -15.80
N THR A 148 1.59 -5.43 -16.38
CA THR A 148 0.18 -5.30 -16.78
C THR A 148 -0.72 -4.82 -15.64
N LYS A 149 -0.57 -5.39 -14.44
CA LYS A 149 -1.34 -4.96 -13.26
C LYS A 149 -1.17 -3.48 -12.96
N GLU A 150 0.07 -2.99 -12.95
CA GLU A 150 0.39 -1.60 -12.66
C GLU A 150 -0.07 -0.64 -13.75
N THR A 151 -0.16 -1.10 -15.01
CA THR A 151 -0.75 -0.29 -16.09
C THR A 151 -2.25 -0.09 -15.94
N MET A 152 -2.96 -0.96 -15.21
CA MET A 152 -4.43 -0.88 -15.02
C MET A 152 -4.86 0.12 -13.93
N CYS A 153 -3.91 0.79 -13.27
CA CYS A 153 -4.23 1.77 -12.24
C CYS A 153 -4.99 2.99 -12.81
N ILE A 154 -6.20 3.22 -12.31
CA ILE A 154 -7.08 4.33 -12.71
C ILE A 154 -6.90 5.59 -11.87
N MET A 155 -5.86 5.64 -11.02
CA MET A 155 -5.56 6.78 -10.14
C MET A 155 -6.73 7.24 -9.24
N CYS A 156 -7.53 6.30 -8.74
CA CYS A 156 -8.67 6.59 -7.87
C CYS A 156 -8.33 6.99 -6.42
N GLY A 157 -7.07 6.77 -5.98
CA GLY A 157 -6.65 7.08 -4.61
C GLY A 157 -7.12 6.12 -3.51
N CYS A 158 -7.94 5.09 -3.80
CA CYS A 158 -8.46 4.17 -2.76
C CYS A 158 -7.35 3.51 -1.93
N CYS A 159 -6.23 3.16 -2.56
CA CYS A 159 -5.08 2.61 -1.85
C CYS A 159 -4.38 3.61 -0.93
N VAL A 160 -4.40 4.90 -1.28
CA VAL A 160 -3.83 5.98 -0.47
C VAL A 160 -4.72 6.27 0.73
N SER A 161 -6.04 6.28 0.54
CA SER A 161 -7.03 6.49 1.63
C SER A 161 -6.83 5.57 2.82
N GLU A 162 -6.40 4.34 2.58
CA GLU A 162 -6.38 3.26 3.57
C GLU A 162 -4.94 2.86 3.96
N CYS A 163 -3.95 3.68 3.63
CA CYS A 163 -2.55 3.36 3.88
C CYS A 163 -2.11 3.84 5.27
N ASN A 164 -1.93 2.91 6.21
CA ASN A 164 -1.46 3.23 7.57
C ASN A 164 -0.07 3.89 7.58
N SER A 165 0.82 3.55 6.63
CA SER A 165 2.12 4.24 6.53
C SER A 165 1.95 5.73 6.21
N MET A 166 0.97 6.11 5.39
CA MET A 166 0.71 7.51 5.07
C MET A 166 0.00 8.26 6.20
N GLU A 167 -0.76 7.54 7.02
CA GLU A 167 -1.36 8.10 8.24
C GLU A 167 -0.28 8.46 9.27
N ALA A 168 0.72 7.59 9.43
CA ALA A 168 1.85 7.82 10.33
C ALA A 168 2.87 8.83 9.78
N ASP A 169 3.12 8.79 8.47
CA ASP A 169 4.06 9.66 7.78
C ASP A 169 3.44 10.20 6.48
N PRO A 170 2.86 11.40 6.51
CA PRO A 170 2.31 12.05 5.33
C PRO A 170 3.33 12.30 4.23
N ALA A 171 4.64 12.27 4.50
CA ALA A 171 5.67 12.45 3.48
C ALA A 171 5.91 11.18 2.65
N PHE A 172 5.50 10.00 3.14
CA PHE A 172 5.60 8.74 2.40
C PHE A 172 4.99 8.88 1.00
N LEU A 173 5.75 8.46 -0.03
CA LEU A 173 5.34 8.52 -1.44
C LEU A 173 4.00 7.81 -1.70
N GLY A 174 3.73 6.75 -0.93
CA GLY A 174 2.45 6.08 -0.94
C GLY A 174 2.29 5.02 -2.03
N PRO A 175 1.25 4.17 -1.89
CA PRO A 175 1.07 2.99 -2.72
C PRO A 175 0.79 3.31 -4.19
N ALA A 176 0.00 4.34 -4.50
CA ALA A 176 -0.32 4.69 -5.89
C ALA A 176 0.91 5.15 -6.67
N ALA A 177 1.70 6.04 -6.07
CA ALA A 177 2.91 6.57 -6.69
C ALA A 177 3.93 5.46 -6.90
N LEU A 178 4.26 4.68 -5.86
CA LEU A 178 5.23 3.60 -5.98
C LEU A 178 4.80 2.51 -6.96
N ALA A 179 3.51 2.16 -7.03
CA ALA A 179 3.01 1.25 -8.07
C ALA A 179 3.20 1.82 -9.49
N LYS A 180 2.97 3.13 -9.66
CA LYS A 180 3.25 3.82 -10.92
C LYS A 180 4.76 3.86 -11.23
N GLY A 181 5.62 4.00 -10.21
CA GLY A 181 7.06 3.91 -10.35
C GLY A 181 7.51 2.54 -10.83
N TYR A 182 6.95 1.46 -10.25
CA TYR A 182 7.25 0.09 -10.69
C TYR A 182 6.81 -0.16 -12.14
N ARG A 183 5.68 0.41 -12.59
CA ARG A 183 5.25 0.32 -13.99
C ARG A 183 6.34 0.73 -14.98
N PHE A 184 7.23 1.65 -14.62
CA PHE A 184 8.36 2.06 -15.48
C PHE A 184 9.63 1.27 -15.20
N VAL A 185 9.94 0.99 -13.93
CA VAL A 185 11.08 0.13 -13.55
C VAL A 185 11.00 -1.26 -14.20
N GLY A 186 9.81 -1.86 -14.24
CA GLY A 186 9.58 -3.17 -14.85
C GLY A 186 9.35 -3.14 -16.37
N ASP A 187 9.28 -1.97 -17.01
CA ASP A 187 9.07 -1.87 -18.46
C ASP A 187 10.40 -2.00 -19.20
N VAL A 188 10.55 -3.05 -20.01
CA VAL A 188 11.77 -3.35 -20.76
C VAL A 188 12.16 -2.26 -21.77
N ARG A 189 11.21 -1.38 -22.12
CA ARG A 189 11.46 -0.23 -22.99
C ARG A 189 12.12 0.93 -22.26
N ASP A 190 11.94 1.06 -20.94
CA ASP A 190 12.53 2.12 -20.13
C ASP A 190 14.03 1.83 -19.89
N LYS A 191 14.85 2.89 -19.86
CA LYS A 191 16.31 2.80 -19.70
C LYS A 191 16.83 3.64 -18.55
N ARG A 192 15.95 4.04 -17.62
CA ARG A 192 16.27 4.86 -16.44
C ARG A 192 16.08 4.09 -15.13
N THR A 193 16.06 2.76 -15.19
CA THR A 193 15.77 1.87 -14.06
C THR A 193 16.60 2.21 -12.82
N ARG A 194 17.93 2.33 -12.95
CA ARG A 194 18.82 2.62 -11.82
C ARG A 194 18.51 3.98 -11.19
N ASP A 195 18.43 5.04 -12.00
CA ASP A 195 18.16 6.42 -11.55
C ASP A 195 16.79 6.53 -10.84
N ARG A 196 15.77 5.81 -11.36
CA ARG A 196 14.46 5.69 -10.72
C ARG A 196 14.55 5.00 -9.37
N LEU A 197 15.23 3.86 -9.30
CA LEU A 197 15.39 3.11 -8.05
C LEU A 197 16.14 3.91 -6.99
N GLU A 198 17.22 4.62 -7.35
CA GLU A 198 17.92 5.52 -6.42
C GLU A 198 16.98 6.61 -5.89
N THR A 199 16.14 7.18 -6.75
CA THR A 199 15.12 8.16 -6.34
C THR A 199 14.11 7.54 -5.37
N TYR A 200 13.63 6.33 -5.64
CA TYR A 200 12.60 5.67 -4.84
C TYR A 200 13.14 5.06 -3.52
N ASN A 201 14.45 4.86 -3.45
CA ASN A 201 15.17 4.41 -2.25
C ASN A 201 15.45 5.57 -1.27
N GLY A 202 15.20 6.81 -1.68
CA GLY A 202 15.34 7.99 -0.84
C GLY A 202 14.42 7.97 0.40
N LYS A 203 14.58 9.00 1.24
CA LYS A 203 13.74 9.22 2.42
C LYS A 203 12.26 9.25 2.02
N HIS A 204 11.38 8.63 2.81
CA HIS A 204 9.95 8.55 2.49
C HIS A 204 9.62 7.67 1.27
N GLY A 205 10.57 6.81 0.90
CA GLY A 205 10.55 5.94 -0.27
C GLY A 205 9.96 4.56 -0.03
N VAL A 206 10.40 3.58 -0.82
CA VAL A 206 9.91 2.18 -0.83
C VAL A 206 9.87 1.53 0.57
N TRP A 207 10.85 1.86 1.41
CA TRP A 207 11.09 1.18 2.67
C TRP A 207 10.20 1.63 3.83
N ASP A 208 9.47 2.73 3.68
CA ASP A 208 8.51 3.21 4.70
C ASP A 208 7.16 2.47 4.63
N CYS A 209 7.01 1.57 3.65
CA CYS A 209 5.87 0.66 3.57
C CYS A 209 5.89 -0.35 4.73
N THR A 210 4.89 -0.27 5.60
CA THR A 210 4.70 -1.18 6.75
C THR A 210 4.03 -2.50 6.37
N ARG A 211 3.68 -2.70 5.09
CA ARG A 211 3.07 -3.93 4.56
C ARG A 211 1.74 -4.28 5.25
N CYS A 212 0.87 -3.30 5.49
CA CYS A 212 -0.47 -3.49 6.05
C CYS A 212 -1.51 -4.07 5.08
N TYR A 213 -1.19 -4.20 3.78
CA TYR A 213 -2.02 -4.80 2.71
C TYR A 213 -3.37 -4.14 2.39
N PHE A 214 -3.84 -3.15 3.16
CA PHE A 214 -5.10 -2.45 2.86
C PHE A 214 -5.13 -1.81 1.46
N CYS A 215 -3.98 -1.38 0.93
CA CYS A 215 -3.89 -0.84 -0.42
C CYS A 215 -4.21 -1.87 -1.53
N ASN A 216 -3.92 -3.16 -1.31
CA ASN A 216 -4.30 -4.24 -2.22
C ASN A 216 -5.79 -4.55 -2.06
N GLU A 217 -6.24 -4.78 -0.83
CA GLU A 217 -7.64 -5.15 -0.51
C GLU A 217 -8.64 -4.12 -1.06
N ARG A 218 -8.26 -2.84 -1.08
CA ARG A 218 -9.14 -1.72 -1.45
C ARG A 218 -8.98 -1.29 -2.89
N CYS A 219 -8.10 -1.93 -3.66
CA CYS A 219 -7.90 -1.59 -5.06
C CYS A 219 -9.08 -2.10 -5.91
N PRO A 220 -9.89 -1.21 -6.53
CA PRO A 220 -11.07 -1.64 -7.29
C PRO A 220 -10.72 -2.34 -8.63
N LYS A 221 -9.44 -2.33 -9.02
CA LYS A 221 -8.91 -2.86 -10.28
C LYS A 221 -7.91 -4.00 -10.10
N GLY A 222 -7.60 -4.43 -8.87
CA GLY A 222 -6.65 -5.52 -8.62
C GLY A 222 -5.22 -5.22 -9.10
N VAL A 223 -4.77 -3.98 -8.93
CA VAL A 223 -3.40 -3.53 -9.30
C VAL A 223 -2.34 -4.10 -8.35
N ASP A 224 -2.73 -4.38 -7.11
CA ASP A 224 -1.87 -4.82 -6.01
C ASP A 224 -0.67 -3.89 -5.72
N PRO A 225 -0.92 -2.63 -5.29
CA PRO A 225 0.14 -1.65 -5.06
C PRO A 225 1.22 -2.07 -4.05
N ARG A 226 0.87 -2.82 -3.00
CA ARG A 226 1.86 -3.34 -2.05
C ARG A 226 2.85 -4.24 -2.76
N ASP A 227 2.37 -5.10 -3.64
CA ASP A 227 3.25 -6.02 -4.35
C ASP A 227 4.10 -5.23 -5.34
N ALA A 228 3.57 -4.17 -5.96
CA ALA A 228 4.38 -3.24 -6.73
C ALA A 228 5.54 -2.64 -5.93
N ILE A 229 5.31 -2.23 -4.67
CA ILE A 229 6.35 -1.75 -3.74
C ILE A 229 7.38 -2.87 -3.44
N ALA A 230 6.92 -4.09 -3.19
CA ALA A 230 7.83 -5.21 -2.93
C ALA A 230 8.74 -5.51 -4.11
N LYS A 231 8.24 -5.37 -5.34
CA LYS A 231 9.01 -5.54 -6.58
C LYS A 231 10.06 -4.47 -6.76
N LEU A 232 9.76 -3.22 -6.37
CA LEU A 232 10.75 -2.15 -6.33
C LEU A 232 11.87 -2.50 -5.36
N GLY A 233 11.53 -2.98 -4.15
CA GLY A 233 12.53 -3.43 -3.18
C GLY A 233 13.41 -4.55 -3.73
N ALA A 234 12.83 -5.54 -4.40
CA ALA A 234 13.58 -6.61 -5.07
C ALA A 234 14.51 -6.06 -6.17
N ALA A 235 14.01 -5.18 -7.04
CA ALA A 235 14.81 -4.55 -8.08
C ALA A 235 15.96 -3.71 -7.49
N MET A 236 15.76 -3.05 -6.34
CA MET A 236 16.84 -2.33 -5.64
C MET A 236 17.97 -3.29 -5.23
N PHE A 237 17.63 -4.47 -4.68
CA PHE A 237 18.62 -5.50 -4.37
C PHE A 237 19.38 -5.99 -5.61
N ASP A 238 18.67 -6.28 -6.70
CA ASP A 238 19.28 -6.72 -7.96
C ASP A 238 20.26 -5.68 -8.53
N HIS A 239 20.03 -4.40 -8.24
CA HIS A 239 20.87 -3.28 -8.64
C HIS A 239 21.88 -2.83 -7.56
N GLY A 240 21.98 -3.51 -6.42
CA GLY A 240 22.90 -3.19 -5.33
C GLY A 240 22.55 -1.92 -4.52
N ILE A 241 21.35 -1.37 -4.70
CA ILE A 241 20.86 -0.15 -4.02
C ILE A 241 20.32 -0.57 -2.64
N THR A 242 21.19 -0.61 -1.63
CA THR A 242 20.89 -1.20 -0.31
C THR A 242 21.35 -0.34 0.88
N ASP A 243 21.59 0.94 0.63
CA ASP A 243 22.09 1.91 1.61
C ASP A 243 21.02 2.46 2.57
N ASP A 244 19.74 2.31 2.25
CA ASP A 244 18.63 2.66 3.15
C ASP A 244 18.54 1.72 4.36
N ARG A 245 17.98 2.22 5.47
CA ARG A 245 17.81 1.45 6.71
C ARG A 245 16.91 0.23 6.52
N GLY A 246 15.80 0.36 5.79
CA GLY A 246 14.90 -0.76 5.51
C GLY A 246 15.55 -1.80 4.60
N ALA A 247 16.34 -1.36 3.61
CA ALA A 247 17.12 -2.25 2.75
C ALA A 247 18.17 -3.02 3.55
N LYS A 248 18.94 -2.32 4.41
CA LYS A 248 19.92 -2.93 5.33
C LYS A 248 19.26 -3.93 6.27
N HIS A 249 18.12 -3.56 6.84
CA HIS A 249 17.35 -4.43 7.71
C HIS A 249 16.97 -5.72 6.97
N ALA A 250 16.37 -5.60 5.79
CA ALA A 250 15.99 -6.75 4.95
C ALA A 250 17.20 -7.62 4.58
N LYS A 251 18.34 -7.01 4.25
CA LYS A 251 19.58 -7.73 3.95
C LYS A 251 20.04 -8.60 5.11
N VAL A 252 19.99 -8.09 6.35
CA VAL A 252 20.37 -8.87 7.55
C VAL A 252 19.52 -10.13 7.71
N PHE A 253 18.21 -10.06 7.43
CA PHE A 253 17.36 -11.26 7.44
C PHE A 253 17.73 -12.25 6.34
N ILE A 254 18.00 -11.76 5.13
CA ILE A 254 18.40 -12.61 3.99
C ILE A 254 19.71 -13.33 4.31
N ASP A 255 20.72 -12.60 4.78
CA ASP A 255 22.03 -13.15 5.14
C ASP A 255 21.89 -14.20 6.26
N SER A 256 21.08 -13.91 7.28
CA SER A 256 20.77 -14.86 8.35
C SER A 256 20.02 -16.10 7.87
N ALA A 257 19.04 -15.95 6.97
CA ALA A 257 18.33 -17.08 6.39
C ALA A 257 19.28 -17.97 5.56
N LYS A 258 20.19 -17.37 4.82
CA LYS A 258 21.15 -18.09 3.96
C LYS A 258 22.24 -18.84 4.73
N GLY A 259 22.42 -18.62 6.03
CA GLY A 259 23.57 -19.22 6.72
C GLY A 259 24.88 -18.49 6.42
N GLN A 260 24.83 -17.38 5.68
CA GLN A 260 26.01 -16.66 5.24
C GLN A 260 26.42 -15.73 6.38
N GLY A 261 27.52 -16.07 7.06
CA GLY A 261 28.24 -15.10 7.87
C GLY A 261 28.47 -13.85 7.03
N ALA A 262 28.30 -12.67 7.64
CA ALA A 262 28.28 -11.38 6.93
C ALA A 262 29.28 -11.37 5.75
N ALA A 263 28.77 -11.21 4.53
CA ALA A 263 29.64 -10.94 3.39
C ALA A 263 30.60 -9.79 3.79
N PRO A 264 31.89 -9.84 3.44
CA PRO A 264 32.93 -8.95 3.98
C PRO A 264 32.70 -7.45 3.77
N GLY A 265 31.63 -7.03 3.10
CA GLY A 265 31.27 -5.63 2.86
C GLY A 265 30.41 -4.93 3.92
N SER A 266 29.80 -5.63 4.90
CA SER A 266 28.89 -4.93 5.84
C SER A 266 29.65 -4.16 6.92
N PHE A 267 30.79 -4.66 7.39
CA PHE A 267 31.68 -3.98 8.35
C PHE A 267 33.15 -4.43 8.29
N GLY A 268 33.54 -5.35 7.39
CA GLY A 268 34.95 -5.79 7.23
C GLY A 268 35.59 -6.46 8.44
N VAL A 269 34.81 -6.89 9.44
CA VAL A 269 35.31 -7.48 10.70
C VAL A 269 34.61 -8.80 10.95
N GLU A 270 35.39 -9.89 11.11
CA GLU A 270 34.89 -11.16 11.64
C GLU A 270 34.49 -10.97 13.11
N VAL A 271 33.22 -11.24 13.42
CA VAL A 271 32.70 -11.22 14.80
C VAL A 271 32.61 -12.67 15.29
N PRO A 272 33.39 -13.09 16.29
CA PRO A 272 33.26 -14.42 16.89
C PRO A 272 31.84 -14.65 17.45
N GLY A 273 31.24 -15.83 17.20
CA GLY A 273 29.85 -16.15 17.59
C GLY A 273 28.76 -15.65 16.63
N SER A 274 29.17 -15.06 15.50
CA SER A 274 28.28 -14.62 14.42
C SER A 274 27.47 -15.75 13.77
N GLU A 275 27.96 -16.99 13.81
CA GLU A 275 27.23 -18.19 13.35
C GLU A 275 25.85 -18.37 14.02
N ILE A 276 25.71 -17.96 15.29
CA ILE A 276 24.41 -17.92 15.95
C ILE A 276 23.50 -16.86 15.32
N LEU A 277 24.02 -15.68 14.97
CA LEU A 277 23.25 -14.61 14.33
C LEU A 277 22.86 -14.93 12.88
N TYR A 278 23.70 -15.68 12.17
CA TYR A 278 23.61 -15.84 10.72
C TYR A 278 23.14 -17.22 10.26
N ASN A 279 22.79 -18.15 11.16
CA ASN A 279 22.23 -19.46 10.81
C ASN A 279 20.72 -19.57 11.09
N GLY A 280 19.98 -18.52 10.75
CA GLY A 280 18.54 -18.41 10.92
C GLY A 280 18.07 -18.33 12.37
N HIS A 281 18.91 -17.81 13.28
CA HIS A 281 18.40 -17.27 14.52
C HIS A 281 18.08 -15.79 14.36
N LEU A 282 16.95 -15.39 14.94
CA LEU A 282 16.56 -14.00 15.07
C LEU A 282 17.20 -13.46 16.35
N SER A 283 18.15 -12.53 16.20
CA SER A 283 18.69 -11.75 17.32
C SER A 283 18.29 -10.30 17.16
N GLU A 284 17.19 -9.93 17.79
CA GLU A 284 16.66 -8.57 17.84
C GLU A 284 17.72 -7.58 18.37
N THR A 285 18.57 -8.03 19.28
CA THR A 285 19.64 -7.25 19.90
C THR A 285 20.78 -6.95 18.93
N ALA A 286 21.08 -7.85 17.99
CA ALA A 286 22.10 -7.66 16.95
C ALA A 286 21.54 -6.95 15.70
N LEU A 287 20.24 -7.02 15.45
CA LEU A 287 19.60 -6.39 14.29
C LEU A 287 19.77 -4.86 14.28
N ILE A 288 19.68 -4.21 15.43
CA ILE A 288 19.82 -2.74 15.55
C ILE A 288 21.21 -2.25 15.09
N PRO A 289 22.34 -2.72 15.67
CA PRO A 289 23.66 -2.27 15.22
C PRO A 289 23.98 -2.68 13.78
N LEU A 290 23.46 -3.81 13.30
CA LEU A 290 23.62 -4.22 11.90
C LEU A 290 22.81 -3.35 10.92
N THR A 291 21.67 -2.81 11.36
CA THR A 291 20.79 -1.95 10.53
C THR A 291 21.22 -0.48 10.58
N LEU A 292 21.55 0.04 11.77
CA LEU A 292 21.79 1.46 12.02
C LEU A 292 23.29 1.83 12.10
N GLY A 293 24.16 0.83 12.21
CA GLY A 293 25.56 1.00 12.55
C GLY A 293 25.80 1.10 14.07
N ILE A 294 26.97 0.63 14.50
CA ILE A 294 27.39 0.62 15.92
C ILE A 294 27.33 2.03 16.55
N PRO A 295 27.86 3.10 15.93
CA PRO A 295 27.84 4.43 16.54
C PRO A 295 26.42 4.96 16.79
N THR A 296 25.51 4.76 15.84
CA THR A 296 24.10 5.18 15.94
C THR A 296 23.37 4.39 17.04
N SER A 297 23.64 3.09 17.16
CA SER A 297 22.99 2.21 18.14
C SER A 297 23.33 2.58 19.59
N LEU A 298 24.48 3.22 19.82
CA LEU A 298 24.94 3.64 21.14
C LEU A 298 24.47 5.07 21.53
N THR A 299 23.72 5.75 20.66
CA THR A 299 23.16 7.07 20.99
C THR A 299 22.16 6.96 22.16
N PRO A 300 22.03 8.01 23.00
CA PRO A 300 21.19 7.97 24.20
C PRO A 300 19.74 7.55 23.94
N ASN A 301 19.18 7.94 22.79
CA ASN A 301 17.80 7.60 22.41
C ASN A 301 17.63 6.09 22.15
N TRP A 302 18.53 5.48 21.36
CA TRP A 302 18.46 4.06 21.03
C TRP A 302 18.88 3.19 22.21
N ALA A 303 19.95 3.55 22.91
CA ALA A 303 20.40 2.86 24.12
C ALA A 303 19.35 2.93 25.24
N GLY A 304 18.72 4.10 25.44
CA GLY A 304 17.65 4.28 26.42
C GLY A 304 16.39 3.49 26.07
N MET A 305 16.00 3.44 24.80
CA MET A 305 14.90 2.59 24.33
C MET A 305 15.21 1.10 24.53
N GLY A 306 16.41 0.65 24.17
CA GLY A 306 16.86 -0.73 24.37
C GLY A 306 16.83 -1.14 25.85
N LEU A 307 17.33 -0.27 26.75
CA LEU A 307 17.29 -0.50 28.19
C LEU A 307 15.85 -0.59 28.73
N LYS A 308 14.95 0.29 28.25
CA LYS A 308 13.53 0.29 28.63
C LYS A 308 12.81 -0.99 28.16
N LEU A 309 13.12 -1.47 26.96
CA LEU A 309 12.58 -2.72 26.42
C LEU A 309 13.15 -3.93 27.17
N GLY A 310 14.46 -3.94 27.45
CA GLY A 310 15.12 -4.99 28.22
C GLY A 310 14.56 -5.11 29.64
N ARG A 311 14.33 -4.00 30.33
CA ARG A 311 13.64 -3.97 31.64
C ARG A 311 12.22 -4.54 31.61
N LYS A 312 11.56 -4.54 30.45
CA LYS A 312 10.23 -5.13 30.23
C LYS A 312 10.30 -6.58 29.73
N GLY A 313 11.49 -7.19 29.70
CA GLY A 313 11.69 -8.54 29.18
C GLY A 313 11.45 -8.68 27.67
N LYS A 314 11.44 -7.56 26.93
CA LYS A 314 11.17 -7.53 25.47
C LYS A 314 12.43 -7.65 24.61
N VAL A 315 13.60 -7.82 25.24
CA VAL A 315 14.87 -8.04 24.56
C VAL A 315 15.35 -9.42 25.00
N PRO A 316 15.47 -10.40 24.09
CA PRO A 316 16.00 -11.69 24.44
C PRO A 316 17.45 -11.53 24.93
N PRO A 317 17.82 -12.22 26.01
CA PRO A 317 19.15 -12.11 26.54
C PRO A 317 20.18 -12.68 25.53
N PRO A 318 21.38 -12.11 25.46
CA PRO A 318 22.36 -12.38 24.40
C PRO A 318 23.02 -13.78 24.48
N TRP A 319 22.60 -14.65 25.40
CA TRP A 319 23.13 -16.01 25.52
C TRP A 319 22.35 -17.03 24.67
N HIS A 320 23.10 -17.96 24.04
CA HIS A 320 22.69 -18.83 22.94
C HIS A 320 21.39 -19.64 23.13
N GLY A 321 20.97 -19.92 24.36
CA GLY A 321 19.75 -20.69 24.66
C GLY A 321 18.43 -19.93 24.51
N ALA A 322 18.45 -18.60 24.39
CA ALA A 322 17.25 -17.76 24.31
C ALA A 322 16.94 -17.23 22.90
N LEU A 323 17.75 -17.61 21.90
CA LEU A 323 17.61 -17.11 20.53
C LEU A 323 16.69 -18.01 19.71
N HIS A 324 15.57 -17.44 19.27
CA HIS A 324 14.59 -18.14 18.45
C HIS A 324 15.22 -18.53 17.09
N ARG A 325 15.40 -19.83 16.87
CA ARG A 325 15.72 -20.38 15.56
C ARG A 325 14.44 -20.51 14.74
N VAL A 326 14.46 -20.02 13.50
CA VAL A 326 13.34 -20.12 12.57
C VAL A 326 13.04 -21.61 12.31
N LYS A 327 11.80 -22.03 12.56
CA LYS A 327 11.34 -23.39 12.24
C LYS A 327 11.27 -23.58 10.73
N GLY A 328 11.61 -24.78 10.23
CA GLY A 328 11.54 -25.09 8.80
C GLY A 328 12.59 -24.38 7.93
N LEU A 329 13.64 -23.82 8.52
CA LEU A 329 14.70 -23.09 7.80
C LEU A 329 15.37 -23.93 6.71
N ASP A 330 15.57 -25.23 6.95
CA ASP A 330 16.20 -26.13 5.98
C ASP A 330 15.31 -26.34 4.75
N GLU A 331 13.98 -26.37 4.92
CA GLU A 331 13.02 -26.42 3.81
C GLU A 331 12.98 -25.08 3.06
N VAL A 332 13.02 -23.96 3.76
CA VAL A 332 13.13 -22.62 3.11
C VAL A 332 14.40 -22.53 2.26
N ARG A 333 15.53 -23.02 2.76
CA ARG A 333 16.80 -23.07 2.03
C ARG A 333 16.72 -24.02 0.83
N ARG A 334 16.12 -25.19 1.00
CA ARG A 334 15.90 -26.14 -0.09
C ARG A 334 15.04 -25.52 -1.20
N LEU A 335 13.91 -24.91 -0.85
CA LEU A 335 13.05 -24.21 -1.81
C LEU A 335 13.83 -23.11 -2.53
N TRP A 336 14.67 -22.35 -1.82
CA TRP A 336 15.55 -21.36 -2.43
C TRP A 336 16.49 -21.99 -3.48
N ARG A 337 17.19 -23.09 -3.16
CA ARG A 337 18.08 -23.79 -4.10
C ARG A 337 17.34 -24.31 -5.32
N VAL A 338 16.13 -24.83 -5.15
CA VAL A 338 15.29 -25.28 -6.27
C VAL A 338 14.91 -24.10 -7.17
N LEU A 339 14.57 -22.96 -6.57
CA LEU A 339 14.21 -21.75 -7.31
C LEU A 339 15.39 -21.18 -8.13
N GLU A 340 16.59 -21.18 -7.55
CA GLU A 340 17.85 -20.79 -8.21
C GLU A 340 18.34 -21.83 -9.24
N GLY A 341 17.70 -23.01 -9.31
CA GLY A 341 18.12 -24.10 -10.20
C GLY A 341 19.38 -24.83 -9.74
N GLU A 342 19.77 -24.66 -8.47
CA GLU A 342 20.90 -25.36 -7.84
C GLU A 342 20.54 -26.80 -7.42
N GLU A 343 19.25 -27.09 -7.25
CA GLU A 343 18.72 -28.40 -6.86
C GLU A 343 17.57 -28.81 -7.80
N ASN A 344 17.72 -29.94 -8.48
CA ASN A 344 16.66 -30.51 -9.33
C ASN A 344 15.71 -31.36 -8.48
N VAL A 345 14.40 -31.14 -8.61
CA VAL A 345 13.38 -32.01 -8.01
C VAL A 345 12.92 -33.00 -9.07
N GLU A 346 13.28 -34.28 -8.93
CA GLU A 346 12.65 -35.35 -9.73
C GLU A 346 11.17 -35.44 -9.34
N ARG A 347 10.27 -35.22 -10.30
CA ARG A 347 8.84 -35.47 -10.13
C ARG A 347 8.64 -36.96 -9.86
N ARG A 348 8.35 -37.34 -8.60
CA ARG A 348 7.80 -38.67 -8.31
C ARG A 348 6.33 -38.67 -8.73
N GLY A 349 6.05 -39.23 -9.90
CA GLY A 349 4.68 -39.60 -10.25
C GLY A 349 4.21 -40.68 -9.29
N GLY A 350 3.19 -40.41 -8.49
CA GLY A 350 2.67 -41.40 -7.54
C GLY A 350 1.52 -40.94 -6.68
N ASP A 351 1.59 -39.75 -6.08
CA ASP A 351 0.62 -39.36 -5.05
C ASP A 351 -0.02 -38.01 -5.37
N LEU A 352 -1.04 -38.03 -6.24
CA LEU A 352 -1.97 -36.93 -6.40
C LEU A 352 -3.37 -37.47 -6.05
N GLU A 353 -3.79 -37.27 -4.81
CA GLU A 353 -5.23 -37.12 -4.55
C GLU A 353 -5.72 -35.92 -5.35
N GLU A 354 -6.95 -36.00 -5.86
CA GLU A 354 -7.56 -35.02 -6.77
C GLU A 354 -7.32 -33.56 -6.33
N PRO A 355 -7.12 -32.65 -7.31
CA PRO A 355 -6.82 -31.25 -7.01
C PRO A 355 -7.91 -30.62 -6.15
N ALA A 356 -7.52 -30.01 -5.03
CA ALA A 356 -8.37 -29.06 -4.33
C ALA A 356 -8.85 -28.00 -5.32
N LYS A 357 -10.15 -27.69 -5.25
CA LYS A 357 -10.87 -26.77 -6.15
C LYS A 357 -10.04 -25.53 -6.55
N PRO A 358 -10.17 -25.04 -7.80
CA PRO A 358 -9.46 -23.86 -8.25
C PRO A 358 -9.68 -22.68 -7.29
N LEU A 359 -8.58 -22.06 -6.86
CA LEU A 359 -8.61 -20.87 -6.03
C LEU A 359 -9.44 -19.78 -6.73
N PRO A 360 -10.37 -19.11 -6.03
CA PRO A 360 -11.10 -18.00 -6.62
C PRO A 360 -10.12 -16.91 -7.07
N PRO A 361 -10.40 -16.22 -8.19
CA PRO A 361 -9.42 -15.40 -8.93
C PRO A 361 -8.83 -14.18 -8.19
N ASN A 362 -9.16 -13.97 -6.92
CA ASN A 362 -8.80 -12.76 -6.18
C ASN A 362 -7.91 -12.96 -4.93
N ILE A 363 -7.41 -14.17 -4.62
CA ILE A 363 -6.69 -14.41 -3.35
C ILE A 363 -5.35 -15.16 -3.54
N ALA A 364 -4.73 -15.10 -4.72
CA ALA A 364 -3.48 -15.82 -4.97
C ALA A 364 -2.39 -14.96 -5.63
N GLN A 365 -2.11 -13.75 -5.14
CA GLN A 365 -0.88 -13.02 -5.53
C GLN A 365 -0.22 -12.25 -4.38
N GLY A 366 -0.43 -12.68 -3.13
CA GLY A 366 0.38 -12.20 -2.01
C GLY A 366 1.71 -12.95 -1.98
N VAL A 367 2.81 -12.21 -2.09
CA VAL A 367 4.21 -12.67 -2.16
C VAL A 367 4.70 -12.91 -3.59
N ARG A 368 5.28 -11.86 -4.17
CA ARG A 368 6.35 -11.98 -5.16
C ARG A 368 7.54 -12.68 -4.50
N THR A 369 7.61 -13.99 -4.60
CA THR A 369 8.90 -14.58 -4.97
C THR A 369 9.14 -14.21 -6.44
N GLN A 370 10.36 -14.37 -6.97
CA GLN A 370 10.62 -14.16 -8.40
C GLN A 370 9.83 -15.15 -9.31
N PHE A 371 9.00 -16.03 -8.72
CA PHE A 371 8.27 -17.12 -9.33
C PHE A 371 6.78 -17.02 -8.96
N THR A 372 5.85 -17.28 -9.88
CA THR A 372 4.42 -17.37 -9.55
C THR A 372 4.14 -18.63 -8.69
N PRO A 373 3.02 -18.70 -7.95
CA PRO A 373 2.62 -19.93 -7.26
C PRO A 373 2.58 -21.14 -8.18
N GLU A 374 2.14 -20.95 -9.44
CA GLU A 374 2.17 -21.97 -10.48
C GLU A 374 3.61 -22.37 -10.84
N GLN A 375 4.54 -21.41 -10.98
CA GLN A 375 5.96 -21.69 -11.24
C GLN A 375 6.65 -22.39 -10.06
N ILE A 376 6.29 -22.05 -8.81
CA ILE A 376 6.77 -22.75 -7.62
C ILE A 376 6.24 -24.19 -7.63
N PHE A 377 4.94 -24.38 -7.80
CA PHE A 377 4.32 -25.70 -7.87
C PHE A 377 4.90 -26.54 -9.01
N GLU A 378 5.03 -25.96 -10.22
CA GLU A 378 5.59 -26.62 -11.39
C GLU A 378 7.02 -27.09 -11.16
N LYS A 379 7.87 -26.27 -10.53
CA LYS A 379 9.30 -26.56 -10.30
C LYS A 379 9.56 -27.45 -9.09
N THR A 380 8.75 -27.36 -8.04
CA THR A 380 9.04 -27.98 -6.74
C THR A 380 8.10 -29.15 -6.40
N GLY A 381 6.93 -29.22 -7.04
CA GLY A 381 5.84 -30.12 -6.66
C GLY A 381 5.20 -29.78 -5.30
N ALA A 382 5.64 -28.71 -4.63
CA ALA A 382 5.15 -28.31 -3.32
C ALA A 382 3.85 -27.51 -3.46
N VAL A 383 2.79 -27.96 -2.79
CA VAL A 383 1.65 -27.11 -2.47
C VAL A 383 2.11 -26.20 -1.33
N VAL A 384 2.28 -24.91 -1.60
CA VAL A 384 2.56 -23.93 -0.55
C VAL A 384 1.29 -23.85 0.30
N SER A 385 1.33 -24.41 1.51
CA SER A 385 0.20 -24.36 2.44
C SER A 385 -0.16 -22.90 2.76
N GLU A 386 -1.44 -22.67 3.05
CA GLU A 386 -1.99 -21.36 3.45
C GLU A 386 -1.15 -20.66 4.53
N ASP A 387 -0.40 -21.40 5.34
CA ASP A 387 0.25 -20.91 6.56
C ASP A 387 1.51 -20.03 6.37
N ILE A 388 2.06 -19.90 5.16
CA ILE A 388 3.24 -19.04 4.95
C ILE A 388 2.86 -17.67 4.37
N THR A 389 1.61 -17.48 3.95
CA THR A 389 1.17 -16.21 3.33
C THR A 389 -0.26 -15.76 3.67
N SER A 390 -1.02 -16.50 4.47
CA SER A 390 -2.42 -16.15 4.76
C SER A 390 -2.60 -15.49 6.14
N GLY A 391 -2.86 -14.18 6.10
CA GLY A 391 -3.98 -13.66 6.89
C GLY A 391 -5.25 -14.06 6.16
N GLY A 392 -5.74 -15.27 6.37
CA GLY A 392 -6.91 -15.78 5.65
C GLY A 392 -7.06 -17.30 5.67
N GLY A 393 -7.04 -17.91 6.86
CA GLY A 393 -7.44 -19.30 7.08
C GLY A 393 -8.26 -19.38 8.37
N LYS A 394 -9.19 -20.35 8.48
CA LYS A 394 -9.94 -20.57 9.72
C LYS A 394 -8.97 -20.79 10.88
N LEU A 395 -9.18 -20.02 11.94
CA LEU A 395 -8.50 -20.07 13.22
C LEU A 395 -8.32 -21.54 13.71
N PRO A 396 -7.09 -22.00 14.07
CA PRO A 396 -6.83 -23.32 14.68
C PRO A 396 -7.79 -23.69 15.83
N PRO A 397 -7.99 -24.98 16.16
CA PRO A 397 -8.87 -25.41 17.27
C PRO A 397 -8.51 -24.79 18.63
N ASP A 398 -7.22 -24.47 18.81
CA ASP A 398 -6.64 -23.87 20.02
C ASP A 398 -6.36 -22.37 19.85
N SER A 399 -6.78 -21.80 18.71
CA SER A 399 -6.65 -20.37 18.50
C SER A 399 -7.84 -19.66 19.11
N VAL A 400 -7.52 -18.54 19.73
CA VAL A 400 -8.51 -17.70 20.36
C VAL A 400 -9.37 -17.09 19.25
N ASP A 401 -10.62 -17.52 19.15
CA ASP A 401 -11.62 -16.82 18.35
C ASP A 401 -11.63 -15.36 18.80
N LEU A 402 -11.18 -14.46 17.94
CA LEU A 402 -11.09 -13.04 18.26
C LEU A 402 -12.48 -12.46 18.58
N ALA A 403 -13.57 -13.06 18.09
CA ALA A 403 -14.92 -12.72 18.52
C ALA A 403 -15.22 -13.18 19.95
N SER A 404 -14.72 -14.35 20.35
CA SER A 404 -14.76 -14.82 21.76
C SER A 404 -13.84 -14.03 22.70
N TYR A 405 -12.72 -13.47 22.19
CA TYR A 405 -11.75 -12.70 22.97
C TYR A 405 -12.14 -11.22 23.14
N TYR A 406 -12.75 -10.62 22.11
CA TYR A 406 -13.17 -9.22 22.10
C TYR A 406 -14.69 -9.02 22.32
N GLY A 407 -15.49 -10.11 22.32
CA GLY A 407 -16.95 -10.06 22.43
C GLY A 407 -17.67 -9.69 21.12
N ASP A 408 -18.99 -9.94 21.07
CA ASP A 408 -19.86 -9.65 19.91
C ASP A 408 -19.95 -8.15 19.55
N ASP A 409 -19.55 -7.26 20.47
CA ASP A 409 -19.28 -5.86 20.14
C ASP A 409 -17.88 -5.81 19.51
N THR A 410 -17.81 -5.90 18.17
CA THR A 410 -16.55 -5.77 17.44
C THR A 410 -15.75 -4.56 17.97
N VAL A 411 -14.42 -4.64 18.03
CA VAL A 411 -13.56 -3.50 18.44
C VAL A 411 -13.95 -2.22 17.71
N VAL A 412 -14.49 -2.31 16.49
CA VAL A 412 -15.03 -1.19 15.72
C VAL A 412 -16.36 -0.66 16.28
N GLN A 413 -17.27 -1.52 16.74
CA GLN A 413 -18.54 -1.13 17.34
C GLN A 413 -18.38 -0.60 18.77
N SER A 414 -17.52 -1.19 19.61
CA SER A 414 -17.18 -0.61 20.92
C SER A 414 -16.40 0.69 20.77
N PHE A 415 -15.47 0.77 19.80
CA PHE A 415 -14.82 2.02 19.42
C PHE A 415 -15.84 3.09 19.00
N VAL A 416 -16.84 2.78 18.17
CA VAL A 416 -17.90 3.76 17.81
C VAL A 416 -18.81 4.13 19.00
N LYS A 417 -19.06 3.20 19.93
CA LYS A 417 -19.96 3.36 21.09
C LYS A 417 -19.32 4.16 22.24
N ASP A 418 -17.99 4.10 22.38
CA ASP A 418 -17.20 4.84 23.38
C ASP A 418 -16.71 6.21 22.86
N GLY A 419 -17.23 6.69 21.72
CA GLY A 419 -16.85 7.97 21.11
C GLY A 419 -15.58 7.91 20.24
N GLY A 420 -15.19 6.75 19.76
CA GLY A 420 -14.09 6.56 18.81
C GLY A 420 -14.41 7.11 17.43
N LEU A 421 -13.36 7.67 16.81
CA LEU A 421 -13.28 8.86 15.92
C LEU A 421 -13.16 10.21 16.64
N GLU A 422 -13.53 10.33 17.93
CA GLU A 422 -13.37 11.59 18.68
C GLU A 422 -12.16 11.61 19.62
N LYS A 423 -11.60 10.46 20.04
CA LYS A 423 -10.54 10.42 21.07
C LYS A 423 -9.17 9.87 20.69
N ASP A 424 -9.03 9.02 19.68
CA ASP A 424 -7.71 8.50 19.28
C ASP A 424 -7.47 8.66 17.78
N HIS A 425 -6.39 9.38 17.48
CA HIS A 425 -5.75 9.61 16.18
C HIS A 425 -6.47 10.53 15.18
N GLY A 426 -6.18 11.83 15.27
CA GLY A 426 -5.76 12.58 14.08
C GLY A 426 -6.81 13.26 13.19
N LEU A 427 -8.10 13.20 13.50
CA LEU A 427 -9.08 14.15 12.92
C LEU A 427 -9.13 15.49 13.67
N SER A 428 -8.23 15.72 14.63
CA SER A 428 -8.27 16.84 15.59
C SER A 428 -6.93 17.55 15.84
N GLY A 429 -5.93 17.39 14.97
CA GLY A 429 -4.73 18.23 15.02
C GLY A 429 -4.91 19.51 14.23
N PRO A 430 -4.51 20.71 14.72
CA PRO A 430 -4.33 21.85 13.83
C PRO A 430 -3.39 21.41 12.71
N VAL A 431 -3.77 21.71 11.47
CA VAL A 431 -2.85 21.67 10.33
C VAL A 431 -1.56 22.37 10.79
N PRO A 432 -0.35 21.79 10.63
CA PRO A 432 0.88 22.49 10.95
C PRO A 432 0.80 23.88 10.31
N THR A 433 0.94 24.92 11.12
CA THR A 433 0.65 26.31 10.72
C THR A 433 1.42 26.71 9.46
N GLU A 434 2.56 26.08 9.17
CA GLU A 434 3.32 26.22 7.92
C GLU A 434 2.63 25.59 6.69
N TYR A 435 1.95 24.45 6.82
CA TYR A 435 1.21 23.80 5.72
C TYR A 435 -0.09 24.55 5.41
N ALA A 436 -0.82 25.01 6.43
CA ALA A 436 -1.98 25.88 6.24
C ALA A 436 -1.58 27.25 5.64
N ALA A 437 -0.45 27.83 6.07
CA ALA A 437 0.08 29.06 5.50
C ALA A 437 0.56 28.90 4.05
N GLN A 438 1.20 27.76 3.71
CA GLN A 438 1.58 27.44 2.33
C GLN A 438 0.35 27.23 1.43
N GLN A 439 -0.71 26.58 1.93
CA GLN A 439 -1.94 26.41 1.17
C GLN A 439 -2.73 27.72 1.00
N ALA A 440 -2.81 28.56 2.04
CA ALA A 440 -3.43 29.89 1.94
C ALA A 440 -2.70 30.78 0.92
N ALA A 441 -1.36 30.75 0.91
CA ALA A 441 -0.54 31.47 -0.08
C ALA A 441 -0.73 30.94 -1.51
N THR A 442 -0.99 29.64 -1.67
CA THR A 442 -1.23 29.01 -2.99
C THR A 442 -2.63 29.30 -3.53
N ILE A 443 -3.62 29.45 -2.64
CA ILE A 443 -5.00 29.85 -2.99
C ILE A 443 -5.02 31.32 -3.45
N ASP A 444 -4.29 32.22 -2.78
CA ASP A 444 -4.19 33.63 -3.19
C ASP A 444 -3.40 33.83 -4.50
N ALA A 445 -2.37 33.00 -4.75
CA ALA A 445 -1.57 33.06 -5.97
C ALA A 445 -2.34 32.61 -7.23
N HIS A 446 -3.40 31.82 -7.08
CA HIS A 446 -4.28 31.43 -8.19
C HIS A 446 -5.53 32.32 -8.34
N GLY A 447 -5.85 33.15 -7.33
CA GLY A 447 -6.97 34.10 -7.35
C GLY A 447 -6.64 35.47 -7.93
N SER A 448 -5.36 35.84 -8.06
CA SER A 448 -4.92 37.17 -8.48
C SER A 448 -4.14 37.13 -9.79
N ARG A 449 -4.83 37.08 -10.93
CA ARG A 449 -4.27 37.56 -12.21
C ARG A 449 -4.66 39.03 -12.40
N PRO A 450 -3.72 40.00 -12.35
CA PRO A 450 -3.98 41.34 -12.84
C PRO A 450 -3.80 41.35 -14.36
N GLY A 451 -4.75 41.96 -15.08
CA GLY A 451 -4.55 42.35 -16.47
C GLY A 451 -5.67 41.92 -17.42
N ALA A 452 -6.80 42.60 -17.32
CA ALA A 452 -7.63 42.85 -18.49
C ALA A 452 -6.80 43.64 -19.50
N ALA A 453 -6.67 43.13 -20.73
CA ALA A 453 -6.33 43.93 -21.90
C ALA A 453 -7.55 43.96 -22.81
N SER A 454 -7.98 45.17 -23.11
CA SER A 454 -9.15 45.56 -23.87
C SER A 454 -9.18 45.01 -25.29
N ALA A 455 -10.40 44.84 -25.79
CA ALA A 455 -10.77 44.45 -27.13
C ALA A 455 -10.11 45.26 -28.26
N THR A 456 -9.87 44.59 -29.39
CA THR A 456 -10.15 45.15 -30.73
C THR A 456 -10.61 44.04 -31.66
N THR A 457 -11.79 44.27 -32.24
CA THR A 457 -12.40 43.58 -33.36
C THR A 457 -11.57 43.73 -34.64
N SER A 458 -11.46 42.66 -35.44
CA SER A 458 -11.45 42.79 -36.90
C SER A 458 -12.14 41.58 -37.55
N LYS A 459 -13.15 41.90 -38.34
CA LYS A 459 -13.83 41.03 -39.29
C LYS A 459 -12.91 40.71 -40.48
N ASP A 460 -13.34 39.69 -41.23
CA ASP A 460 -13.06 39.42 -42.65
C ASP A 460 -11.73 38.74 -43.00
N ALA A 461 -11.81 37.41 -43.26
CA ALA A 461 -11.51 36.74 -44.54
C ALA A 461 -11.54 35.21 -44.35
#